data_AF-A0A7W1E7U9-F1
#
_entry.id   AF-A0A7W1E7U9-F1
#
_cell.length_a   1.000
_cell.length_b   1.000
_cell.length_c   1.000
_cell.angle_alpha   90.00
_cell.angle_beta   90.00
_cell.angle_gamma   90.00
#
_symmetry.space_group_name_H-M   'P 1'
#
loop_
_entity.id
_entity.type
_entity.pdbx_description
1 polymer ?
#
loop_
_entity_poly.entity_id
_entity_poly.type
_entity_poly.pdbx_seq_one_letter_code
_entity_poly.pdbx_strand_id
1 'polypeptide(L)'
;MINPINPRRVALDAARRLLFDGKDPEDALARISGMGNPDEGPRLTPNAIERTRMSRTRSSILSNLEIMYREAFDRARTTEDPSQQATLDFAYRREQLYFEVLLDIRDALERR
;
A
#
# COMPACT_ATOMS: atom_id res chain seq x y z
N MET A 1 -9.39 -52.46 23.95
CA MET A 1 -10.63 -52.36 23.15
C MET A 1 -10.42 -51.23 22.14
N ILE A 2 -10.45 -51.57 20.84
CA ILE A 2 -10.05 -50.69 19.73
C ILE A 2 -11.26 -49.81 19.37
N ASN A 3 -11.12 -48.49 19.51
CA ASN A 3 -12.19 -47.53 19.23
C ASN A 3 -12.41 -47.49 17.69
N PRO A 4 -13.63 -47.74 17.16
CA PRO A 4 -13.83 -47.77 15.71
C PRO A 4 -13.56 -46.39 15.12
N ILE A 5 -12.67 -46.36 14.13
CA ILE A 5 -12.33 -45.16 13.35
C ILE A 5 -13.63 -44.66 12.70
N ASN A 6 -14.19 -43.57 13.23
CA ASN A 6 -15.41 -43.00 12.69
C ASN A 6 -15.07 -42.30 11.36
N PRO A 7 -15.48 -42.85 10.20
CA PRO A 7 -15.01 -42.40 8.89
C PRO A 7 -15.43 -40.95 8.61
N ARG A 8 -16.56 -40.53 9.17
CA ARG A 8 -17.05 -39.15 9.06
C ARG A 8 -16.12 -38.15 9.75
N ARG A 9 -15.53 -38.53 10.89
CA ARG A 9 -14.59 -37.67 11.62
C ARG A 9 -13.27 -37.52 10.87
N VAL A 10 -12.78 -38.61 10.26
CA VAL A 10 -11.55 -38.60 9.45
C VAL A 10 -11.72 -37.75 8.18
N ALA A 11 -12.85 -37.89 7.49
CA ALA A 11 -13.16 -37.08 6.31
C ALA A 11 -13.29 -35.59 6.64
N LEU A 12 -13.93 -35.26 7.76
CA LEU A 12 -14.07 -33.87 8.23
C LEU A 12 -12.71 -33.25 8.58
N ASP A 13 -11.83 -34.02 9.23
CA ASP A 13 -10.50 -33.56 9.63
C ASP A 13 -9.56 -33.35 8.42
N ALA A 14 -9.63 -34.25 7.43
CA ALA A 14 -8.92 -34.08 6.17
C ALA A 14 -9.41 -32.85 5.38
N ALA A 15 -10.74 -32.62 5.33
CA ALA A 15 -11.31 -31.43 4.69
C ALA A 15 -10.91 -30.14 5.43
N ARG A 16 -10.94 -30.15 6.77
CA ARG A 16 -10.48 -29.01 7.59
C ARG A 16 -9.00 -28.70 7.30
N ARG A 17 -8.15 -29.72 7.25
CA ARG A 17 -6.71 -29.54 6.97
C ARG A 17 -6.45 -29.01 5.56
N LEU A 18 -7.21 -29.45 4.56
CA LEU A 18 -7.09 -28.99 3.17
C LEU A 18 -7.54 -27.53 3.00
N LEU A 19 -8.65 -27.15 3.63
CA LEU A 19 -9.24 -25.81 3.46
C LEU A 19 -8.53 -24.72 4.27
N PHE A 20 -8.07 -25.06 5.48
CA PHE A 20 -7.52 -24.08 6.42
C PHE A 20 -5.99 -24.14 6.54
N ASP A 21 -5.33 -25.04 5.80
CA ASP A 21 -3.86 -25.17 5.72
C ASP A 21 -3.14 -25.09 7.08
N GLY A 22 -3.73 -25.76 8.08
CA GLY A 22 -3.19 -25.80 9.45
C GLY A 22 -3.41 -24.54 10.30
N LYS A 23 -4.12 -23.52 9.81
CA LYS A 23 -4.55 -22.35 10.59
C LYS A 23 -5.85 -22.65 11.34
N ASP A 24 -6.05 -21.98 12.48
CA ASP A 24 -7.26 -22.17 13.28
C ASP A 24 -8.49 -21.74 12.45
N PRO A 25 -9.50 -22.61 12.26
CA PRO A 25 -10.66 -22.30 11.42
C PRO A 25 -11.50 -21.16 12.01
N GLU A 26 -11.42 -20.92 13.31
CA GLU A 26 -12.10 -19.78 13.94
C GLU A 26 -11.52 -18.46 13.44
N ASP A 27 -10.19 -18.34 13.31
CA ASP A 27 -9.55 -17.15 12.74
C ASP A 27 -9.88 -16.97 11.26
N ALA A 28 -9.90 -18.06 10.49
CA ALA A 28 -10.26 -18.03 9.08
C ALA A 28 -11.72 -17.61 8.88
N LEU A 29 -12.63 -18.13 9.69
CA LEU A 29 -14.04 -17.75 9.70
C LEU A 29 -14.23 -16.32 10.19
N ALA A 30 -13.48 -15.86 11.20
CA ALA A 30 -13.54 -14.48 11.66
C ALA A 30 -13.11 -13.50 10.55
N ARG A 31 -12.08 -13.83 9.76
CA ARG A 31 -11.65 -13.05 8.59
C ARG A 31 -12.74 -12.98 7.50
N ILE A 32 -13.39 -14.11 7.19
CA ILE A 32 -14.44 -14.20 6.16
C ILE A 32 -15.72 -13.48 6.62
N SER A 33 -16.07 -13.62 7.90
CA SER A 33 -17.29 -13.04 8.49
C SER A 33 -17.16 -11.56 8.81
N GLY A 34 -15.97 -10.97 8.63
CA GLY A 34 -15.68 -9.57 8.99
C GLY A 34 -15.62 -9.31 10.50
N MET A 35 -15.59 -10.35 11.32
CA MET A 35 -15.50 -10.30 12.80
C MET A 35 -14.06 -10.39 13.33
N GLY A 36 -13.08 -10.66 12.47
CA GLY A 36 -11.66 -10.65 12.82
C GLY A 36 -11.13 -9.24 13.07
N ASN A 37 -9.88 -9.15 13.58
CA ASN A 37 -9.22 -7.86 13.79
C ASN A 37 -9.22 -7.04 12.48
N PRO A 38 -9.85 -5.84 12.45
CA PRO A 38 -10.01 -5.06 11.23
C PRO A 38 -8.66 -4.61 10.62
N ASP A 39 -7.58 -4.66 11.41
CA ASP A 39 -6.23 -4.25 10.99
C ASP A 39 -5.36 -5.40 10.45
N GLU A 40 -5.88 -6.64 10.40
CA GLU A 40 -5.11 -7.83 9.96
C GLU A 40 -5.13 -8.05 8.43
N GLY A 41 -6.02 -7.36 7.70
CA GLY A 41 -6.11 -7.43 6.24
C GLY A 41 -5.66 -6.13 5.56
N PRO A 42 -5.47 -6.13 4.22
CA PRO A 42 -5.19 -4.93 3.43
C PRO A 42 -6.44 -4.05 3.36
N ARG A 43 -6.81 -3.46 4.49
CA ARG A 43 -7.95 -2.56 4.64
C ARG A 43 -7.40 -1.16 4.85
N LEU A 44 -8.05 -0.18 4.24
CA LEU A 44 -7.77 1.24 4.45
C LEU A 44 -8.45 1.73 5.74
N THR A 45 -8.26 1.02 6.86
CA THR A 45 -8.73 1.52 8.17
C THR A 45 -7.82 2.70 8.57
N PRO A 46 -8.33 3.71 9.31
CA PRO A 46 -7.50 4.81 9.79
C PRO A 46 -6.24 4.33 10.53
N ASN A 47 -6.38 3.31 11.38
CA ASN A 47 -5.25 2.69 12.11
C ASN A 47 -4.27 1.95 11.18
N ALA A 48 -4.74 1.25 10.15
CA ALA A 48 -3.88 0.61 9.17
C ALA A 48 -3.13 1.65 8.32
N ILE A 49 -3.78 2.77 7.97
CA ILE A 49 -3.15 3.91 7.30
C ILE A 49 -2.08 4.52 8.21
N GLU A 50 -2.35 4.71 9.50
CA GLU A 50 -1.35 5.19 10.47
C GLU A 50 -0.18 4.22 10.63
N ARG A 51 -0.42 2.91 10.72
CA ARG A 51 0.67 1.90 10.78
C ARG A 51 1.49 1.83 9.50
N THR A 52 0.87 2.09 8.35
CA THR A 52 1.54 2.18 7.04
C THR A 52 2.02 3.58 6.70
N ARG A 53 1.87 4.57 7.61
CA ARG A 53 2.63 5.84 7.56
C ARG A 53 4.10 5.58 7.88
N MET A 54 4.74 4.73 7.10
CA MET A 54 6.14 4.93 6.78
C MET A 54 6.15 6.23 5.99
N SER A 55 6.41 7.36 6.66
CA SER A 55 6.62 8.64 6.00
C SER A 55 7.65 8.42 4.89
N ARG A 56 7.22 8.48 3.62
CA ARG A 56 8.20 8.44 2.51
C ARG A 56 9.24 9.52 2.80
N THR A 57 10.50 9.15 2.71
CA THR A 57 11.60 10.09 2.96
C THR A 57 11.46 11.27 2.01
N ARG A 58 11.77 12.47 2.50
CA ARG A 58 11.75 13.71 1.70
C ARG A 58 12.48 13.52 0.36
N SER A 59 13.65 12.88 0.41
CA SER A 59 14.44 12.55 -0.77
C SER A 59 13.72 11.64 -1.76
N SER A 60 12.96 10.63 -1.31
CA SER A 60 12.22 9.73 -2.20
C SER A 60 11.09 10.46 -2.94
N ILE A 61 10.38 11.37 -2.27
CA ILE A 61 9.30 12.14 -2.89
C ILE A 61 9.85 13.06 -3.99
N LEU A 62 10.92 13.80 -3.69
CA LEU A 62 11.54 14.72 -4.64
C LEU A 62 12.20 13.97 -5.81
N SER A 63 12.86 12.84 -5.54
CA SER A 63 13.47 12.00 -6.58
C SER A 63 12.42 11.46 -7.55
N ASN A 64 11.26 11.04 -7.06
CA ASN A 64 10.18 10.57 -7.93
C ASN A 64 9.64 11.70 -8.83
N LEU A 65 9.49 12.91 -8.29
CA LEU A 65 9.07 14.09 -9.07
C LEU A 65 10.06 14.37 -10.21
N GLU A 66 11.36 14.40 -9.89
CA GLU A 66 12.42 14.62 -10.88
C GLU A 66 12.38 13.57 -12.00
N ILE A 67 12.28 12.28 -11.65
CA ILE A 67 12.22 11.19 -12.63
C ILE A 67 11.03 11.39 -13.58
N MET A 68 9.83 11.62 -13.04
CA MET A 68 8.61 11.76 -13.83
C MET A 68 8.69 12.94 -14.81
N TYR A 69 9.19 14.08 -14.35
CA TYR A 69 9.31 15.27 -15.20
C TYR A 69 10.41 15.12 -16.23
N ARG A 70 11.55 14.51 -15.88
CA ARG A 70 12.62 14.24 -16.84
C ARG A 70 12.15 13.34 -17.97
N GLU A 71 11.44 12.25 -17.65
CA GLU A 71 10.88 11.35 -18.66
C GLU A 71 9.82 12.02 -19.55
N ALA A 72 8.98 12.89 -18.96
CA ALA A 72 8.02 13.67 -19.74
C ALA A 72 8.74 14.67 -20.67
N PHE A 73 9.78 15.33 -20.17
CA PHE A 73 10.56 16.30 -20.92
C PHE A 73 11.34 15.64 -22.06
N ASP A 74 11.96 14.49 -21.80
CA ASP A 74 12.66 13.71 -22.83
C ASP A 74 11.72 13.23 -23.95
N ARG A 75 10.48 12.86 -23.60
CA ARG A 75 9.44 12.56 -24.60
C ARG A 75 9.08 13.79 -25.42
N ALA A 76 8.84 14.94 -24.78
CA ALA A 76 8.54 16.20 -25.46
C ALA A 76 9.70 16.69 -26.35
N ARG A 77 10.95 16.41 -25.95
CA ARG A 77 12.15 16.67 -26.75
C ARG A 77 12.23 15.78 -27.97
N THR A 78 11.85 14.50 -27.83
CA THR A 78 11.82 13.54 -28.94
C THR A 78 10.75 13.90 -29.99
N THR A 79 9.66 14.52 -29.56
CA THR A 79 8.59 15.01 -30.45
C THR A 79 8.82 16.43 -30.97
N GLU A 80 9.97 17.04 -30.65
CA GLU A 80 10.34 18.40 -31.06
C GLU A 80 9.28 19.47 -30.73
N ASP A 81 8.58 19.33 -29.59
CA ASP A 81 7.55 20.28 -29.15
C ASP A 81 8.10 21.26 -28.09
N PRO A 82 8.53 22.47 -28.49
CA PRO A 82 9.07 23.47 -27.55
C PRO A 82 8.01 24.05 -26.61
N SER A 83 6.73 24.05 -27.02
CA SER A 83 5.63 24.57 -26.20
C SER A 83 5.34 23.63 -25.02
N GLN A 84 5.40 22.33 -25.27
CA GLN A 84 5.26 21.30 -24.26
C GLN A 84 6.46 21.29 -23.30
N GLN A 85 7.68 21.46 -23.81
CA GLN A 85 8.88 21.59 -22.97
C GLN A 85 8.78 22.78 -22.00
N ALA A 86 8.43 23.97 -22.48
CA ALA A 86 8.26 25.15 -21.63
C ALA A 86 7.15 24.98 -20.57
N THR A 87 6.07 24.29 -20.95
CA THR A 87 4.97 23.97 -20.03
C THR A 87 5.42 23.02 -18.92
N LEU A 88 6.15 21.96 -19.28
CA LEU A 88 6.70 20.99 -18.33
C LEU A 88 7.70 21.63 -17.37
N ASP A 89 8.57 22.52 -17.86
CA ASP A 89 9.52 23.25 -17.02
C ASP A 89 8.82 24.12 -15.96
N PHE A 90 7.77 24.84 -16.37
CA PHE A 90 7.00 25.66 -15.44
C PHE A 90 6.24 24.80 -14.42
N ALA A 91 5.62 23.71 -14.89
CA ALA A 91 4.89 22.79 -14.03
C ALA A 91 5.79 22.12 -13.00
N TYR A 92 7.00 21.68 -13.40
CA TYR A 92 8.00 21.12 -12.49
C TYR A 92 8.35 22.08 -11.35
N ARG A 93 8.66 23.34 -11.67
CA ARG A 93 9.01 24.36 -10.66
C ARG A 93 7.86 24.63 -9.70
N ARG A 94 6.64 24.71 -10.21
CA ARG A 94 5.43 24.91 -9.40
C ARG A 94 5.22 23.74 -8.43
N GLU A 95 5.38 22.51 -8.91
CA GLU A 95 5.13 21.30 -8.13
C GLU A 95 6.24 21.03 -7.11
N GLN A 96 7.49 21.36 -7.44
CA GLN A 96 8.60 21.39 -6.50
C GLN A 96 8.28 22.30 -5.30
N LEU A 97 7.85 23.54 -5.57
CA LEU A 97 7.49 24.49 -4.52
C LEU A 97 6.32 23.98 -3.65
N TYR A 98 5.32 23.36 -4.27
CA TYR A 98 4.18 22.81 -3.54
C TYR A 98 4.60 21.67 -2.59
N PHE A 99 5.45 20.76 -3.06
CA PHE A 99 5.96 19.69 -2.21
C PHE A 99 6.86 20.21 -1.09
N GLU A 100 7.71 21.20 -1.35
CA GLU A 100 8.51 21.84 -0.30
C GLU A 100 7.62 22.40 0.82
N VAL A 101 6.58 23.17 0.47
CA VAL A 101 5.63 23.71 1.45
C VAL A 101 4.90 22.61 2.22
N LEU A 102 4.42 21.57 1.53
CA LEU A 102 3.72 20.45 2.17
C LEU A 102 4.63 19.66 3.12
N LEU A 103 5.89 19.47 2.72
CA LEU A 103 6.90 18.81 3.55
C LEU A 103 7.22 19.65 4.78
N ASP A 104 7.36 20.98 4.62
CA ASP A 104 7.61 21.88 5.74
C ASP A 104 6.43 21.90 6.73
N ILE A 105 5.18 21.82 6.24
CA ILE A 105 3.98 21.67 7.09
C ILE A 105 4.01 20.33 7.83
N ARG A 106 4.32 19.21 7.14
CA ARG A 106 4.44 17.89 7.78
C ARG A 106 5.49 17.92 8.88
N ASP A 107 6.67 18.46 8.59
CA ASP A 107 7.77 18.55 9.55
C ASP A 107 7.37 19.45 10.75
N ALA A 108 6.53 20.47 10.56
CA ALA A 108 5.98 21.29 11.65
C ALA A 108 4.94 20.55 12.51
N LEU A 109 4.14 19.65 11.91
CA LEU A 109 3.17 18.81 12.62
C LEU A 109 3.84 17.68 13.41
N GLU A 110 4.91 17.09 12.89
CA GLU A 110 5.67 16.03 13.57
C GLU A 110 6.48 16.54 14.76
N ARG A 111 6.79 17.84 14.83
CA ARG A 111 7.50 18.48 15.95
C ARG A 111 6.61 18.90 17.12
N ARG A 112 5.29 18.72 17.03
CA ARG A 112 4.32 18.99 18.11
C ARG A 112 4.05 17.75 18.94
#